data_AF-A0A8S2JJ35-F1
#
_entry.id   AF-A0A8S2JJ35-F1
#
_cell.length_a   1.000
_cell.length_b   1.000
_cell.length_c   1.000
_cell.angle_alpha   90.00
_cell.angle_beta   90.00
_cell.angle_gamma   90.00
#
_symmetry.space_group_name_H-M   'P 1'
#
loop_
_entity.id
_entity.type
_entity.pdbx_description
1 polymer ?
#
loop_
_entity_poly.entity_id
_entity_poly.type
_entity_poly.pdbx_seq_one_letter_code
_entity_poly.pdbx_strand_id
1 'polypeptide(L)'
;MGPVMDATPEIQQLSDIPEIKHAAIHALHKKHHENHVHHFSEEHLEKHIANWKVTKYAEEDVAYGVNYFMKVSIGDGLFIHIRVHRQQHHK
;
A
#
# COMPACT_ATOMS: atom_id res chain seq x y z
N MET A 1 13.37 -4.44 -10.91
CA MET A 1 12.49 -5.03 -9.89
C MET A 1 13.06 -6.37 -9.43
N GLY A 2 13.34 -6.53 -8.13
CA GLY A 2 13.88 -7.74 -7.52
C GLY A 2 12.85 -8.86 -7.35
N PRO A 3 13.24 -9.99 -6.73
CA PRO A 3 12.33 -11.12 -6.51
C PRO A 3 11.20 -10.74 -5.55
N VAL A 4 10.04 -11.38 -5.75
CA VAL A 4 8.89 -11.22 -4.85
C VAL A 4 9.13 -12.07 -3.61
N MET A 5 9.11 -11.41 -2.45
CA MET A 5 9.30 -12.01 -1.13
C MET A 5 7.99 -11.97 -0.32
N ASP A 6 7.87 -12.88 0.64
CA ASP A 6 6.74 -12.87 1.59
C ASP A 6 6.87 -11.72 2.58
N ALA A 7 5.75 -11.16 3.02
CA ALA A 7 5.75 -9.99 3.91
C ALA A 7 6.54 -10.24 5.21
N THR A 8 7.44 -9.32 5.52
CA THR A 8 8.15 -9.26 6.80
C THR A 8 7.51 -8.22 7.73
N PRO A 9 7.73 -8.32 9.06
CA PRO A 9 7.24 -7.31 10.00
C PRO A 9 7.73 -5.88 9.68
N GLU A 10 8.95 -5.74 9.16
CA GLU A 10 9.53 -4.44 8.77
C GLU A 10 8.76 -3.78 7.62
N ILE A 11 8.38 -4.57 6.62
CA ILE A 11 7.61 -4.07 5.48
C ILE A 11 6.16 -3.76 5.88
N GLN A 12 5.58 -4.54 6.78
CA GLN A 12 4.28 -4.21 7.36
C GLN A 12 4.33 -2.85 8.05
N GLN A 13 5.34 -2.62 8.90
CA GLN A 13 5.58 -1.35 9.58
C GLN A 13 5.78 -0.20 8.59
N LEU A 14 6.52 -0.41 7.50
CA LEU A 14 6.68 0.59 6.44
C LEU A 14 5.33 0.99 5.84
N SER A 15 4.44 0.04 5.60
CA SER A 15 3.09 0.34 5.09
C SER A 15 2.20 1.03 6.14
N ASP A 16 2.46 0.78 7.43
CA ASP A 16 1.70 1.34 8.54
C ASP A 16 2.15 2.75 8.95
N ILE A 17 3.25 3.26 8.36
CA ILE A 17 3.66 4.66 8.54
C ILE A 17 2.46 5.56 8.20
N PRO A 18 2.04 6.47 9.10
CA PRO A 18 0.84 7.28 8.91
C PRO A 18 0.82 7.98 7.54
N GLU A 19 1.93 8.58 7.12
CA GLU A 19 2.01 9.30 5.84
C GLU A 19 1.70 8.39 4.64
N ILE A 20 2.25 7.17 4.62
CA ILE A 20 2.03 6.19 3.55
C ILE A 20 0.61 5.65 3.60
N LYS A 21 0.15 5.25 4.79
CA LYS A 21 -1.18 4.68 4.98
C LYS A 21 -2.29 5.66 4.63
N HIS A 22 -2.19 6.92 5.10
CA HIS A 22 -3.14 7.98 4.76
C HIS A 22 -3.13 8.28 3.27
N ALA A 23 -1.94 8.38 2.63
CA ALA A 23 -1.86 8.62 1.19
C ALA A 23 -2.50 7.49 0.38
N ALA A 24 -2.28 6.24 0.77
CA ALA A 24 -2.85 5.08 0.10
C ALA A 24 -4.38 4.98 0.29
N ILE A 25 -4.88 5.20 1.51
CA ILE A 25 -6.32 5.25 1.81
C ILE A 25 -6.99 6.39 1.04
N HIS A 26 -6.39 7.58 1.00
CA HIS A 26 -6.91 8.71 0.25
C HIS A 26 -6.96 8.44 -1.26
N ALA A 27 -5.92 7.83 -1.82
CA ALA A 27 -5.88 7.42 -3.22
C ALA A 27 -6.94 6.34 -3.53
N LEU A 28 -7.15 5.39 -2.62
CA LEU A 28 -8.21 4.38 -2.70
C LEU A 28 -9.59 5.05 -2.71
N HIS A 29 -9.86 5.95 -1.76
CA HIS A 29 -11.11 6.69 -1.67
C HIS A 29 -11.39 7.50 -2.94
N LYS A 30 -10.40 8.20 -3.49
CA LYS A 30 -10.52 8.95 -4.75
C LYS A 30 -10.89 8.05 -5.93
N LYS A 31 -10.19 6.91 -6.07
CA LYS A 31 -10.47 5.94 -7.15
C LYS A 31 -11.88 5.33 -7.05
N HIS A 32 -12.38 5.12 -5.83
CA HIS A 32 -13.75 4.65 -5.63
C HIS A 32 -14.79 5.72 -5.96
N HIS A 33 -14.55 6.97 -5.57
CA HIS A 33 -15.45 8.08 -5.90
C HIS A 33 -15.56 8.31 -7.42
N GLU A 34 -14.49 8.10 -8.18
CA GLU A 34 -14.49 8.16 -9.64
C GLU A 34 -15.24 6.97 -10.30
N ASN A 35 -15.47 5.89 -9.56
CA ASN A 35 -16.13 4.69 -10.05
C ASN A 35 -17.65 4.77 -9.82
N HIS A 36 -18.35 5.39 -10.77
CA HIS A 36 -19.80 5.65 -10.75
C HIS A 36 -20.72 4.40 -10.66
N VAL A 37 -20.16 3.19 -10.54
CA VAL A 37 -20.89 1.91 -10.59
C VAL A 37 -21.17 1.33 -9.20
N HIS A 38 -20.42 1.71 -8.16
CA HIS A 38 -20.56 1.12 -6.82
C HIS A 38 -20.93 2.17 -5.77
N HIS A 39 -22.05 1.97 -5.09
CA HIS A 39 -22.52 2.81 -3.98
C HIS A 39 -21.63 2.58 -2.75
N PHE A 40 -20.45 3.20 -2.75
CA PHE A 40 -19.46 3.02 -1.70
C PHE A 40 -19.82 3.87 -0.47
N SER A 41 -20.08 3.21 0.67
CA SER A 41 -20.30 3.83 1.98
C SER A 41 -19.00 3.93 2.77
N GLU A 42 -18.91 4.88 3.72
CA GLU A 42 -17.76 5.05 4.63
C GLU A 42 -17.40 3.76 5.40
N GLU A 43 -18.39 2.91 5.70
CA GLU A 43 -18.19 1.59 6.35
C GLU A 43 -17.25 0.66 5.57
N HIS A 44 -17.20 0.77 4.23
CA HIS A 44 -16.27 -0.03 3.44
C HIS A 44 -14.83 0.41 3.63
N LEU A 45 -14.60 1.71 3.83
CA LEU A 45 -13.27 2.26 4.10
C LEU A 45 -12.74 1.76 5.44
N GLU A 46 -13.56 1.77 6.48
CA GLU A 46 -13.20 1.24 7.79
C GLU A 46 -12.84 -0.25 7.73
N LYS A 47 -13.62 -1.05 6.97
CA LYS A 47 -13.30 -2.46 6.72
C LYS A 47 -11.96 -2.63 5.99
N HIS A 48 -11.64 -1.76 5.03
CA HIS A 48 -10.36 -1.81 4.33
C HIS A 48 -9.18 -1.46 5.23
N ILE A 49 -9.35 -0.49 6.11
CA ILE A 49 -8.33 -0.10 7.10
C ILE A 49 -8.12 -1.21 8.13
N ALA A 50 -9.20 -1.84 8.60
CA ALA A 50 -9.13 -2.93 9.57
C ALA A 50 -8.45 -4.18 8.99
N ASN A 51 -8.64 -4.47 7.70
CA ASN A 51 -8.05 -5.62 7.03
C ASN A 51 -6.67 -5.34 6.40
N TRP A 52 -6.09 -4.17 6.65
CA TRP A 52 -4.83 -3.72 6.05
C TRP A 52 -3.65 -4.64 6.43
N LYS A 53 -3.26 -5.51 5.50
CA LYS A 53 -2.16 -6.46 5.73
C LYS A 53 -1.31 -6.63 4.49
N VAL A 54 0.00 -6.40 4.60
CA VAL A 54 0.95 -6.70 3.53
C VAL A 54 1.10 -8.22 3.43
N THR A 55 1.02 -8.74 2.22
CA THR A 55 1.12 -10.18 1.93
C THR A 55 2.42 -10.54 1.24
N LYS A 56 2.82 -9.72 0.27
CA LYS A 56 4.04 -9.89 -0.51
C LYS A 56 4.66 -8.54 -0.79
N TYR A 57 5.96 -8.52 -1.03
CA TYR A 57 6.65 -7.32 -1.45
C TYR A 57 7.79 -7.64 -2.41
N ALA A 58 8.24 -6.62 -3.14
CA ALA A 58 9.45 -6.66 -3.95
C ALA A 58 10.19 -5.34 -3.80
N GLU A 59 11.51 -5.39 -3.83
CA GLU A 59 12.37 -4.23 -3.74
C GLU A 59 13.02 -3.94 -5.09
N GLU A 60 13.28 -2.67 -5.34
CA GLU A 60 14.01 -2.22 -6.51
C GLU A 60 14.93 -1.07 -6.11
N ASP A 61 16.23 -1.34 -6.13
CA ASP A 61 17.25 -0.31 -5.98
C ASP A 61 17.22 0.63 -7.19
N VAL A 62 17.17 1.93 -6.90
CA VAL A 62 17.22 3.02 -7.89
C VAL A 62 18.30 4.01 -7.53
N ALA A 63 18.70 4.85 -8.49
CA ALA A 63 19.85 5.75 -8.35
C ALA A 63 19.82 6.68 -7.11
N TYR A 64 18.64 6.94 -6.54
CA TYR A 64 18.46 7.85 -5.39
C TYR A 64 17.72 7.19 -4.20
N GLY A 65 17.74 5.86 -4.11
CA GLY A 65 17.17 5.12 -2.99
C GLY A 65 16.53 3.79 -3.39
N VAL A 66 15.45 3.40 -2.72
CA VAL A 66 14.81 2.09 -2.91
C VAL A 66 13.31 2.25 -3.15
N ASN A 67 12.79 1.56 -4.16
CA ASN A 67 11.36 1.40 -4.36
C ASN A 67 10.89 0.10 -3.71
N TYR A 68 9.90 0.20 -2.84
CA TYR A 68 9.19 -0.92 -2.25
C TYR A 68 7.85 -1.08 -2.96
N PHE A 69 7.64 -2.22 -3.59
CA PHE A 69 6.37 -2.64 -4.17
C PHE A 69 5.70 -3.59 -3.20
N MET A 70 4.56 -3.21 -2.63
CA MET A 70 3.88 -4.03 -1.62
C MET A 70 2.49 -4.40 -2.10
N LYS A 71 2.12 -5.68 -1.92
CA LYS A 71 0.77 -6.20 -2.11
C LYS A 71 0.05 -6.22 -0.78
N VAL A 72 -0.94 -5.35 -0.64
CA VAL A 72 -1.72 -5.16 0.59
C VAL A 72 -3.10 -5.77 0.40
N SER A 73 -3.47 -6.69 1.28
CA SER A 73 -4.83 -7.17 1.45
C SER A 73 -5.64 -6.09 2.16
N ILE A 74 -6.83 -5.79 1.64
CA ILE A 74 -7.76 -4.81 2.22
C ILE A 74 -9.15 -5.42 2.48
N GLY A 75 -9.29 -6.73 2.41
CA GLY A 75 -10.55 -7.43 2.69
C GLY A 75 -10.63 -8.75 1.93
N ASP A 76 -11.79 -9.40 1.99
CA ASP A 76 -12.03 -10.73 1.43
C ASP A 76 -11.76 -10.79 -0.09
N GLY A 77 -10.57 -11.23 -0.46
CA GLY A 77 -10.12 -11.32 -1.85
C GLY A 77 -9.74 -9.98 -2.50
N LEU A 78 -9.76 -8.87 -1.75
CA LEU A 78 -9.46 -7.54 -2.25
C LEU A 78 -8.00 -7.17 -1.95
N PHE A 79 -7.27 -6.80 -3.00
CA PHE A 79 -5.86 -6.45 -2.90
C PHE A 79 -5.57 -5.14 -3.63
N ILE A 80 -4.67 -4.36 -3.05
CA ILE A 80 -4.07 -3.19 -3.69
C ILE A 80 -2.56 -3.39 -3.80
N HIS A 81 -1.97 -2.77 -4.82
CA HIS A 81 -0.53 -2.66 -4.94
C HIS A 81 -0.13 -1.22 -4.64
N ILE A 82 0.74 -1.04 -3.66
CA ILE A 82 1.31 0.27 -3.32
C ILE A 82 2.79 0.28 -3.71
N ARG A 83 3.25 1.43 -4.20
CA ARG A 83 4.66 1.70 -4.46
C ARG A 83 5.11 2.81 -3.52
N VAL A 84 6.09 2.51 -2.69
CA VAL A 84 6.70 3.46 -1.76
C VAL A 84 8.13 3.71 -2.19
N HIS A 85 8.48 4.96 -2.44
CA HIS A 85 9.84 5.35 -2.74
C HIS A 85 10.51 5.89 -1.49
N ARG A 86 11.60 5.24 -1.04
CA ARG A 86 12.44 5.71 0.05
C ARG A 86 13.65 6.40 -0.55
N GLN A 87 13.75 7.72 -0.38
CA GLN A 87 14.92 8.48 -0.79
C GLN A 87 16.09 8.20 0.15
N GLN A 88 17.26 7.95 -0.44
CA GLN A 88 18.52 7.91 0.29
C GLN A 88 19.23 9.24 0.03
N HIS A 89 19.10 10.18 0.96
CA HIS A 89 19.89 11.42 0.89
C HIS A 89 21.36 11.05 1.12
N HIS A 90 22.22 11.34 0.13
CA HIS A 90 23.66 11.45 0.36
C HIS A 90 23.85 12.53 1.42
N LYS A 91 24.42 12.15 2.57
CA LYS A 91 24.91 13.09 3.59
C LYS A 91 25.97 14.01 3.02
#